data_AF-A0A0D0F4I2-F1
#
_entry.id   AF-A0A0D0F4I2-F1
#
_cell.length_a   1.000
_cell.length_b   1.000
_cell.length_c   1.000
_cell.angle_alpha   90.00
_cell.angle_beta   90.00
_cell.angle_gamma   90.00
#
_symmetry.space_group_name_H-M   'P 1'
#
loop_
_entity.id
_entity.type
_entity.pdbx_description
1 polymer ?
#
loop_
_entity_poly.entity_id
_entity_poly.type
_entity_poly.pdbx_seq_one_letter_code
_entity_poly.pdbx_strand_id
1 'polypeptide(L)'
;MNLVETCFGIDSDFVLAVLAKPFHTNDLYILSITLIENVLYRAGYTLEKQLQFAEQMHTSFAAEFRVQTEGVKKINQSYKDFDFDSLTISLNKLQQKKAENTEVSFLNSLNACRETEKNSMLADLFHMHTNRFFHHDQRMHEMIMYNFLTKRIKMKIGRLKNSKTICSDKI
;
A
#
# COMPACT_ATOMS: atom_id res chain seq x y z
N MET A 1 5.61 12.93 -19.83
CA MET A 1 4.56 12.06 -20.39
C MET A 1 4.99 10.59 -20.43
N ASN A 2 6.21 10.25 -20.86
CA ASN A 2 6.67 8.85 -21.00
C ASN A 2 6.80 8.02 -19.68
N LEU A 3 7.20 8.63 -18.55
CA LEU A 3 7.48 7.87 -17.32
C LEU A 3 6.24 7.23 -16.68
N VAL A 4 5.12 7.95 -16.62
CA VAL A 4 3.87 7.45 -16.03
C VAL A 4 3.27 6.35 -16.92
N GLU A 5 3.27 6.52 -18.23
CA GLU A 5 2.83 5.49 -19.18
C GLU A 5 3.70 4.24 -19.09
N THR A 6 5.02 4.41 -19.00
CA THR A 6 5.97 3.31 -18.76
C THR A 6 5.67 2.61 -17.44
N CYS A 7 5.40 3.37 -16.38
CA CYS A 7 5.01 2.82 -15.08
C CYS A 7 3.72 2.00 -15.19
N PHE A 8 2.71 2.47 -15.92
CA PHE A 8 1.48 1.73 -16.15
C PHE A 8 1.68 0.46 -16.96
N GLY A 9 2.56 0.49 -17.97
CA GLY A 9 2.94 -0.70 -18.73
C GLY A 9 3.59 -1.76 -17.83
N ILE A 10 4.60 -1.35 -17.06
CA ILE A 10 5.34 -2.23 -16.13
C ILE A 10 4.41 -2.80 -15.05
N ASP A 11 3.56 -1.96 -14.47
CA ASP A 11 2.58 -2.37 -13.48
C ASP A 11 1.57 -3.39 -14.03
N SER A 12 1.04 -3.15 -15.23
CA SER A 12 0.13 -4.09 -15.91
C SER A 12 0.80 -5.45 -16.12
N ASP A 13 2.08 -5.43 -16.51
CA ASP A 13 2.91 -6.61 -16.71
C ASP A 13 3.09 -7.43 -15.43
N PHE A 14 3.22 -6.77 -14.27
CA PHE A 14 3.26 -7.41 -12.96
C PHE A 14 1.91 -8.01 -12.59
N VAL A 15 0.83 -7.23 -12.72
CA VAL A 15 -0.52 -7.67 -12.39
C VAL A 15 -0.92 -8.90 -13.20
N LEU A 16 -0.64 -8.92 -14.51
CA LEU A 16 -0.90 -10.08 -15.36
C LEU A 16 -0.13 -11.33 -14.91
N ALA A 17 1.13 -11.16 -14.47
CA ALA A 17 1.94 -12.27 -13.95
C ALA A 17 1.42 -12.82 -12.62
N VAL A 18 0.80 -11.98 -11.78
CA VAL A 18 0.12 -12.40 -10.55
C VAL A 18 -1.19 -13.11 -10.89
N LEU A 19 -2.05 -12.49 -11.71
CA LEU A 19 -3.37 -13.02 -12.07
C LEU A 19 -3.33 -14.27 -12.97
N ALA A 20 -2.16 -14.66 -13.48
CA ALA A 20 -1.95 -15.93 -14.19
C ALA A 20 -2.26 -17.17 -13.32
N LYS A 21 -2.39 -17.00 -12.00
CA LYS A 21 -2.83 -18.03 -11.04
C LYS A 21 -3.93 -17.47 -10.14
N PRO A 22 -4.78 -18.33 -9.54
CA PRO A 22 -5.72 -17.87 -8.54
C PRO A 22 -4.97 -17.34 -7.31
N PHE A 23 -5.22 -16.08 -6.97
CA PHE A 23 -4.80 -15.44 -5.73
C PHE A 23 -6.04 -15.09 -4.92
N HIS A 24 -5.94 -15.17 -3.59
CA HIS A 24 -7.00 -14.68 -2.72
C HIS A 24 -6.94 -13.15 -2.64
N THR A 25 -8.08 -12.51 -2.40
CA THR A 25 -8.17 -11.05 -2.21
C THR A 25 -7.16 -10.54 -1.18
N ASN A 26 -6.97 -11.30 -0.08
CA ASN A 26 -6.00 -10.94 0.94
C ASN A 26 -4.56 -10.95 0.42
N ASP A 27 -4.22 -11.85 -0.50
CA ASP A 27 -2.89 -11.89 -1.08
C ASP A 27 -2.63 -10.63 -1.93
N LEU A 28 -3.65 -10.22 -2.69
CA LEU A 28 -3.57 -8.99 -3.49
C LEU A 28 -3.42 -7.75 -2.60
N TYR A 29 -4.09 -7.71 -1.45
CA TYR A 29 -3.90 -6.64 -0.48
C TYR A 29 -2.48 -6.59 0.07
N ILE A 30 -1.90 -7.72 0.45
CA ILE A 30 -0.51 -7.74 0.96
C ILE A 30 0.43 -7.25 -0.13
N LEU A 31 0.34 -7.77 -1.36
CA LEU A 31 1.20 -7.36 -2.46
C LEU A 31 1.12 -5.86 -2.72
N SER A 32 -0.09 -5.33 -2.77
CA SER A 32 -0.37 -3.90 -3.02
C SER A 32 0.14 -3.01 -1.89
N ILE A 33 -0.06 -3.42 -0.64
CA ILE A 33 0.37 -2.66 0.54
C ILE A 33 1.89 -2.73 0.70
N THR A 34 2.51 -3.88 0.44
CA THR A 34 3.97 -4.02 0.42
C THR A 34 4.59 -3.14 -0.65
N LEU A 35 4.00 -3.06 -1.85
CA LEU A 35 4.44 -2.15 -2.92
C LEU A 35 4.44 -0.70 -2.44
N ILE A 36 3.33 -0.19 -1.88
CA ILE A 36 3.30 1.19 -1.38
C ILE A 36 4.29 1.41 -0.24
N GLU A 37 4.37 0.50 0.74
CA GLU A 37 5.29 0.65 1.87
C GLU A 37 6.74 0.78 1.38
N ASN A 38 7.15 -0.07 0.44
CA ASN A 38 8.49 -0.02 -0.13
C ASN A 38 8.72 1.27 -0.94
N VAL A 39 7.74 1.69 -1.73
CA VAL A 39 7.80 2.94 -2.51
C VAL A 39 7.98 4.14 -1.57
N LEU A 40 7.15 4.26 -0.55
CA LEU A 40 7.24 5.33 0.44
C LEU A 40 8.60 5.32 1.16
N TYR A 41 9.04 4.15 1.62
CA TYR A 41 10.31 3.99 2.31
C TYR A 41 11.48 4.42 1.43
N ARG A 42 11.56 3.92 0.19
CA ARG A 42 12.64 4.23 -0.75
C ARG A 42 12.57 5.65 -1.30
N ALA A 43 11.40 6.28 -1.29
CA ALA A 43 11.23 7.70 -1.57
C ALA A 43 11.67 8.62 -0.41
N GLY A 44 12.13 8.06 0.71
CA GLY A 44 12.65 8.81 1.85
C GLY A 44 11.58 9.30 2.83
N TYR A 45 10.37 8.74 2.80
CA TYR A 45 9.33 9.11 3.76
C TYR A 45 9.65 8.52 5.13
N THR A 46 9.71 9.37 6.15
CA THR A 46 9.75 8.92 7.56
C THR A 46 8.46 8.21 7.92
N LEU A 47 8.46 7.37 8.97
CA LEU A 47 7.25 6.66 9.40
C LEU A 47 6.08 7.61 9.69
N GLU A 48 6.36 8.81 10.19
CA GLU A 48 5.36 9.85 10.42
C GLU A 48 4.77 10.36 9.10
N LYS A 49 5.59 10.60 8.08
CA LYS A 49 5.11 10.99 6.74
C LYS A 49 4.34 9.88 6.06
N GLN A 50 4.76 8.62 6.22
CA GLN A 50 4.03 7.46 5.72
C GLN A 50 2.65 7.36 6.38
N LEU A 51 2.60 7.54 7.70
CA LEU A 51 1.34 7.53 8.44
C LEU A 51 0.41 8.66 7.99
N GLN A 52 0.94 9.89 7.87
CA GLN A 52 0.18 11.04 7.41
C GLN A 52 -0.40 10.81 6.02
N PHE A 53 0.39 10.26 5.08
CA PHE A 53 -0.10 9.91 3.75
C PHE A 53 -1.25 8.89 3.83
N ALA A 54 -1.07 7.79 4.56
CA ALA A 54 -2.07 6.73 4.67
C ALA A 54 -3.37 7.23 5.32
N GLU A 55 -3.27 8.04 6.38
CA GLU A 55 -4.42 8.63 7.07
C GLU A 55 -5.15 9.66 6.20
N GLN A 56 -4.41 10.47 5.44
CA GLN A 56 -4.99 11.43 4.51
C GLN A 56 -5.82 10.70 3.45
N MET A 57 -5.26 9.68 2.81
CA MET A 57 -5.95 8.89 1.80
C MET A 57 -7.19 8.20 2.39
N HIS A 58 -7.04 7.52 3.54
CA HIS A 58 -8.17 6.90 4.23
C HIS A 58 -9.30 7.91 4.55
N THR A 59 -8.96 9.12 5.00
CA THR A 59 -9.94 10.15 5.35
C THR A 59 -10.71 10.65 4.13
N SER A 60 -10.03 10.85 3.00
CA SER A 60 -10.68 11.20 1.73
C SER A 60 -11.72 10.16 1.31
N PHE A 61 -11.41 8.87 1.45
CA PHE A 61 -12.34 7.78 1.14
C PHE A 61 -13.50 7.66 2.15
N ALA A 62 -13.23 7.84 3.44
CA ALA A 62 -14.28 7.79 4.46
C ALA A 62 -15.36 8.87 4.23
N ALA A 63 -14.94 10.05 3.76
CA ALA A 63 -15.84 11.12 3.35
C ALA A 63 -16.65 10.78 2.09
N GLU A 64 -16.00 10.19 1.08
CA GLU A 64 -16.63 9.76 -0.19
C GLU A 64 -17.76 8.74 0.03
N PHE A 65 -17.51 7.72 0.86
CA PHE A 65 -18.45 6.62 1.07
C PHE A 65 -19.51 6.89 2.15
N ARG A 66 -19.48 8.07 2.79
CA ARG A 66 -20.28 8.38 3.99
C ARG A 66 -20.30 7.19 4.95
N VAL A 67 -19.14 6.55 5.14
CA VAL A 67 -19.08 5.21 5.76
C VAL A 67 -19.72 5.31 7.13
N GLN A 68 -20.89 4.71 7.27
CA GLN A 68 -21.57 4.66 8.57
C GLN A 68 -20.72 3.83 9.53
N THR A 69 -20.86 4.08 10.83
CA THR A 69 -20.06 3.46 11.90
C THR A 69 -19.97 1.93 11.78
N GLU A 70 -21.00 1.28 11.23
CA GLU A 70 -21.03 -0.16 10.95
C GLU A 70 -20.07 -0.63 9.84
N GLY A 71 -19.91 0.15 8.76
CA GLY A 71 -18.97 -0.14 7.68
C GLY A 71 -17.52 -0.06 8.17
N VAL A 72 -17.20 0.97 8.98
CA VAL A 72 -15.90 1.12 9.64
C VAL A 72 -15.63 -0.08 10.55
N LYS A 73 -16.64 -0.55 11.29
CA LYS A 73 -16.52 -1.72 12.17
C LYS A 73 -16.20 -3.01 11.40
N LYS A 74 -16.84 -3.24 10.25
CA LYS A 74 -16.56 -4.41 9.39
C LYS A 74 -15.15 -4.38 8.82
N ILE A 75 -14.70 -3.24 8.31
CA ILE A 75 -13.31 -3.07 7.80
C ILE A 75 -12.30 -3.27 8.94
N ASN A 76 -12.65 -2.82 10.15
CA ASN A 76 -11.78 -3.01 11.29
C ASN A 76 -11.70 -4.46 11.76
N GLN A 77 -12.80 -5.20 11.64
CA GLN A 77 -12.82 -6.63 11.91
C GLN A 77 -12.02 -7.40 10.86
N SER A 78 -12.20 -7.10 9.57
CA SER A 78 -11.44 -7.77 8.50
C SER A 78 -9.93 -7.59 8.65
N TYR A 79 -9.47 -6.46 9.22
CA TYR A 79 -8.05 -6.28 9.55
C TYR A 79 -7.56 -7.24 10.65
N LYS A 80 -8.37 -7.55 11.67
CA LYS A 80 -7.95 -8.46 12.75
C LYS A 80 -7.75 -9.87 12.22
N ASP A 81 -8.57 -10.24 11.26
CA ASP A 81 -8.51 -11.52 10.57
C ASP A 81 -7.42 -11.50 9.46
N PHE A 82 -6.87 -10.32 9.16
CA PHE A 82 -5.80 -10.09 8.20
C PHE A 82 -4.45 -10.05 8.91
N ASP A 83 -3.82 -11.21 9.01
CA ASP A 83 -2.51 -11.32 9.65
C ASP A 83 -1.39 -11.11 8.63
N PHE A 84 -0.91 -9.87 8.57
CA PHE A 84 0.24 -9.49 7.74
C PHE A 84 1.52 -10.27 8.05
N ASP A 85 1.71 -10.68 9.31
CA ASP A 85 2.97 -11.26 9.77
C ASP A 85 2.97 -12.79 9.59
N SER A 86 1.79 -13.45 9.54
CA SER A 86 1.68 -14.90 9.24
C SER A 86 1.42 -15.23 7.77
N LEU A 87 0.88 -14.31 6.97
CA LEU A 87 0.64 -14.54 5.54
C LEU A 87 1.94 -14.39 4.75
N THR A 88 2.49 -15.52 4.29
CA THR A 88 3.67 -15.55 3.41
C THR A 88 3.23 -15.69 1.96
N ILE A 89 3.38 -14.64 1.16
CA ILE A 89 3.15 -14.73 -0.28
C ILE A 89 4.42 -15.20 -0.97
N SER A 90 4.32 -16.37 -1.60
CA SER A 90 5.39 -16.93 -2.41
C SER A 90 5.23 -16.49 -3.86
N LEU A 91 6.02 -15.49 -4.25
CA LEU A 91 6.19 -15.12 -5.65
C LEU A 91 7.26 -16.00 -6.29
N ASN A 92 7.02 -16.43 -7.53
CA ASN A 92 8.10 -17.03 -8.31
C ASN A 92 9.10 -15.96 -8.78
N LYS A 93 10.27 -16.38 -9.28
CA LYS A 93 11.34 -15.47 -9.72
C LYS A 93 10.90 -14.40 -10.73
N LEU A 94 10.01 -14.77 -11.66
CA LEU A 94 9.49 -13.83 -12.67
C LEU A 94 8.57 -12.79 -12.02
N GLN A 95 7.67 -13.22 -11.14
CA GLN A 95 6.76 -12.33 -10.41
C GLN A 95 7.53 -11.38 -9.50
N GLN A 96 8.55 -11.89 -8.79
CA GLN A 96 9.42 -11.07 -7.94
C GLN A 96 10.14 -9.99 -8.75
N LYS A 97 10.76 -10.36 -9.88
CA LYS A 97 11.42 -9.40 -10.76
C LYS A 97 10.45 -8.33 -11.29
N LYS A 98 9.22 -8.73 -11.64
CA LYS A 98 8.19 -7.80 -12.10
C LYS A 98 7.73 -6.87 -10.96
N ALA A 99 7.57 -7.37 -9.74
CA ALA A 99 7.27 -6.54 -8.57
C ALA A 99 8.36 -5.49 -8.31
N GLU A 100 9.64 -5.89 -8.35
CA GLU A 100 10.78 -4.99 -8.21
C GLU A 100 10.81 -3.91 -9.31
N ASN A 101 10.52 -4.29 -10.55
CA ASN A 101 10.43 -3.34 -11.66
C ASN A 101 9.28 -2.34 -11.45
N THR A 102 8.11 -2.79 -10.99
CA THR A 102 6.98 -1.94 -10.67
C THR A 102 7.33 -0.95 -9.55
N GLU A 103 7.98 -1.42 -8.49
CA GLU A 103 8.44 -0.57 -7.40
C GLU A 103 9.39 0.53 -7.89
N VAL A 104 10.35 0.17 -8.75
CA VAL A 104 11.28 1.11 -9.37
C VAL A 104 10.56 2.11 -10.28
N SER A 105 9.58 1.68 -11.08
CA SER A 105 8.85 2.58 -11.97
C SER A 105 7.95 3.56 -11.21
N PHE A 106 7.35 3.13 -10.09
CA PHE A 106 6.64 4.00 -9.16
C PHE A 106 7.59 5.06 -8.60
N LEU A 107 8.76 4.64 -8.11
CA LEU A 107 9.78 5.55 -7.59
C LEU A 107 10.23 6.58 -8.62
N ASN A 108 10.49 6.15 -9.85
CA ASN A 108 10.92 7.04 -10.93
C ASN A 108 9.85 8.08 -11.27
N SER A 109 8.59 7.66 -11.30
CA SER A 109 7.45 8.56 -11.54
C SER A 109 7.31 9.58 -10.41
N LEU A 110 7.47 9.14 -9.16
CA LEU A 110 7.40 9.99 -7.99
C LEU A 110 8.56 11.01 -7.93
N ASN A 111 9.77 10.57 -8.22
CA ASN A 111 10.97 11.41 -8.20
C ASN A 111 11.01 12.45 -9.34
N ALA A 112 10.25 12.23 -10.41
CA ALA A 112 10.07 13.21 -11.48
C ALA A 112 9.08 14.33 -11.12
N CYS A 113 8.32 14.20 -10.03
CA CYS A 113 7.33 15.18 -9.59
C CYS A 113 7.93 16.19 -8.61
N ARG A 114 7.30 17.36 -8.48
CA ARG A 114 7.62 18.30 -7.39
C ARG A 114 7.21 17.68 -6.06
N GLU A 115 7.89 18.03 -4.97
CA GLU A 115 7.57 17.54 -3.62
C GLU A 115 6.09 17.72 -3.25
N THR A 116 5.48 18.82 -3.66
CA THR A 116 4.05 19.12 -3.41
C THR A 116 3.09 18.21 -4.16
N GLU A 117 3.53 17.56 -5.24
CA GLU A 117 2.73 16.72 -6.13
C GLU A 117 2.96 15.22 -5.88
N LYS A 118 3.96 14.86 -5.05
CA LYS A 118 4.33 13.47 -4.80
C LYS A 118 3.20 12.65 -4.21
N ASN A 119 2.50 13.18 -3.22
CA ASN A 119 1.39 12.46 -2.58
C ASN A 119 0.23 12.22 -3.55
N SER A 120 -0.13 13.20 -4.39
CA SER A 120 -1.17 13.03 -5.40
C SER A 120 -0.74 12.03 -6.47
N MET A 121 0.51 12.11 -6.96
CA MET A 121 1.05 11.16 -7.92
C MET A 121 1.03 9.73 -7.38
N LEU A 122 1.47 9.52 -6.14
CA LEU A 122 1.46 8.18 -5.54
C LEU A 122 0.03 7.64 -5.38
N ALA A 123 -0.92 8.49 -4.99
CA ALA A 123 -2.33 8.11 -4.91
C ALA A 123 -2.88 7.72 -6.28
N ASP A 124 -2.59 8.48 -7.35
CA ASP A 124 -3.04 8.18 -8.71
C ASP A 124 -2.43 6.87 -9.25
N LEU A 125 -1.13 6.65 -9.03
CA LEU A 125 -0.47 5.41 -9.40
C LEU A 125 -1.07 4.21 -8.67
N PHE A 126 -1.33 4.35 -7.37
CA PHE A 126 -1.92 3.28 -6.58
C PHE A 126 -3.39 3.02 -6.92
N HIS A 127 -4.15 4.07 -7.24
CA HIS A 127 -5.51 3.93 -7.74
C HIS A 127 -5.53 3.09 -9.01
N MET A 128 -4.65 3.41 -9.96
CA MET A 128 -4.54 2.64 -11.21
C MET A 128 -4.06 1.21 -10.99
N HIS A 129 -3.13 0.98 -10.06
CA HIS A 129 -2.71 -0.36 -9.65
C HIS A 129 -3.88 -1.18 -9.08
N THR A 130 -4.66 -0.58 -8.19
CA THR A 130 -5.87 -1.19 -7.61
C THR A 130 -6.88 -1.54 -8.70
N ASN A 131 -7.10 -0.63 -9.65
CA ASN A 131 -8.01 -0.86 -10.78
C ASN A 131 -7.61 -2.04 -11.68
N ARG A 132 -6.32 -2.40 -11.70
CA ARG A 132 -5.85 -3.56 -12.48
C ARG A 132 -6.02 -4.87 -11.73
N PHE A 133 -5.90 -4.87 -10.40
CA PHE A 133 -6.11 -6.07 -9.59
C PHE A 133 -7.58 -6.43 -9.39
N PHE A 134 -8.45 -5.44 -9.22
CA PHE A 134 -9.85 -5.66 -8.87
C PHE A 134 -10.77 -5.21 -10.01
N HIS A 135 -11.67 -6.10 -10.43
CA HIS A 135 -12.62 -5.82 -11.51
C HIS A 135 -13.98 -5.28 -11.00
N HIS A 136 -14.22 -5.37 -9.69
CA HIS A 136 -15.39 -4.81 -9.01
C HIS A 136 -14.94 -4.10 -7.72
N ASP A 137 -15.76 -3.18 -7.24
CA ASP A 137 -15.59 -2.48 -5.96
C ASP A 137 -14.19 -1.90 -5.72
N GLN A 138 -13.52 -1.41 -6.78
CA GLN A 138 -12.12 -0.97 -6.73
C GLN A 138 -11.86 0.08 -5.64
N ARG A 139 -12.77 1.05 -5.54
CA ARG A 139 -12.73 2.13 -4.54
C ARG A 139 -12.87 1.59 -3.10
N MET A 140 -13.64 0.52 -2.90
CA MET A 140 -13.75 -0.14 -1.59
C MET A 140 -12.46 -0.91 -1.26
N HIS A 141 -11.89 -1.64 -2.22
CA HIS A 141 -10.60 -2.31 -2.06
C HIS A 141 -9.50 -1.30 -1.70
N GLU A 142 -9.44 -0.18 -2.41
CA GLU A 142 -8.50 0.91 -2.16
C GLU A 142 -8.63 1.46 -0.74
N MET A 143 -9.86 1.75 -0.28
CA MET A 143 -10.15 2.18 1.08
C MET A 143 -9.69 1.16 2.14
N ILE A 144 -9.96 -0.13 1.92
CA ILE A 144 -9.53 -1.21 2.81
C ILE A 144 -8.00 -1.22 2.90
N MET A 145 -7.30 -1.12 1.77
CA MET A 145 -5.84 -1.11 1.72
C MET A 145 -5.24 0.09 2.46
N TYR A 146 -5.79 1.29 2.31
CA TYR A 146 -5.34 2.47 3.08
C TYR A 146 -5.61 2.33 4.59
N ASN A 147 -6.74 1.72 4.99
CA ASN A 147 -6.99 1.43 6.42
C ASN A 147 -5.94 0.44 6.96
N PHE A 148 -5.65 -0.61 6.19
CA PHE A 148 -4.71 -1.64 6.57
C PHE A 148 -3.28 -1.10 6.67
N LEU A 149 -2.86 -0.30 5.67
CA LEU A 149 -1.59 0.41 5.67
C LEU A 149 -1.46 1.33 6.90
N THR A 150 -2.50 2.11 7.20
CA THR A 150 -2.53 3.00 8.38
C THR A 150 -2.28 2.22 9.67
N LYS A 151 -3.00 1.12 9.88
CA LYS A 151 -2.84 0.28 11.08
C LYS A 151 -1.46 -0.37 11.13
N ARG A 152 -0.95 -0.87 10.00
CA ARG A 152 0.37 -1.48 9.91
C ARG A 152 1.47 -0.49 10.33
N ILE A 153 1.43 0.74 9.82
CA ILE A 153 2.38 1.79 10.21
C ILE A 153 2.25 2.15 11.69
N LYS A 154 1.02 2.29 12.22
CA LYS A 154 0.80 2.53 13.67
C LYS A 154 1.40 1.43 14.54
N MET A 155 1.26 0.16 14.15
CA MET A 155 1.88 -0.96 14.85
C MET A 155 3.41 -0.89 14.80
N LYS A 156 4.00 -0.59 13.64
CA LYS A 156 5.46 -0.39 13.51
C LYS A 156 5.96 0.73 14.44
N ILE A 157 5.27 1.88 14.47
CA ILE A 157 5.60 2.99 15.37
C ILE A 157 5.50 2.57 16.84
N GLY A 158 4.45 1.84 17.23
CA GLY A 158 4.27 1.34 18.60
C GLY A 158 5.39 0.37 19.01
N ARG A 159 5.74 -0.60 18.16
CA ARG A 159 6.86 -1.54 18.38
C ARG A 159 8.19 -0.80 18.57
N LEU A 160 8.46 0.23 17.75
CA LEU A 160 9.68 1.04 17.85
C LEU A 160 9.74 1.86 19.14
N LYS A 161 8.64 2.46 19.57
CA LYS A 161 8.57 3.18 20.85
C LYS A 161 8.87 2.26 22.03
N ASN A 162 8.24 1.08 22.08
CA ASN A 162 8.47 0.10 23.14
C ASN A 162 9.92 -0.41 23.15
N SER A 163 10.53 -0.63 21.98
CA SER A 163 11.93 -1.07 21.90
C SER A 163 12.93 -0.02 22.41
N LYS A 164 12.62 1.28 22.26
CA LYS A 164 13.46 2.38 22.76
C LYS A 164 13.34 2.54 24.28
N THR A 165 12.14 2.40 24.84
CA THR A 165 11.91 2.45 26.30
C THR A 165 12.64 1.33 27.05
N ILE A 166 12.65 0.11 26.51
CA ILE A 166 13.36 -1.03 27.13
C ILE A 166 14.89 -0.81 27.16
N CYS A 167 15.44 -0.02 26.24
CA CYS A 167 16.88 0.27 26.18
C CYS A 167 17.29 1.43 27.10
N SER A 168 16.39 2.39 27.36
CA SER A 168 16.64 3.52 28.28
C SER A 168 16.56 3.14 29.76
N ASP A 169 15.88 2.06 30.11
CA ASP A 169 15.70 1.60 31.50
C ASP A 169 16.85 0.66 31.98
N LYS A 170 17.94 0.56 31.22
CA LYS A 170 19.10 -0.30 31.51
C LYS A 170 20.42 0.46 31.77
N ILE A 171 20.35 1.76 32.08
CA ILE A 171 21.53 2.59 32.39
C ILE A 171 21.44 3.13 33.81
#